data_AF-A0A316NL02-F1
#
_entry.id   AF-A0A316NL02-F1
#
_cell.length_a   1.000
_cell.length_b   1.000
_cell.length_c   1.000
_cell.angle_alpha   90.00
_cell.angle_beta   90.00
_cell.angle_gamma   90.00
#
_symmetry.space_group_name_H-M   'P 1'
#
loop_
_entity.id
_entity.type
_entity.pdbx_description
1 polymer ?
#
loop_
_entity_poly.entity_id
_entity_poly.type
_entity_poly.pdbx_seq_one_letter_code
_entity_poly.pdbx_strand_id
1 'polypeptide(L)'
;MTDGKEVSCEVCMDLIPLVRDGAASEESRELVERHAEGCEACRVLLREESPAVLERERDRELIKRLKRPLFWIGVVLMVIGAAVGTAYTYSTVSGYSLIIMPLLGVLGTMLFGKHWWWMPVGQLLFSGVWLLIYHLIQDVSRWWAAVLAAGIYALLYALLVTAGALMALLLRYTFRRRGAAEKLRRMAAGMLAGGILTGWVVVLCWYFGNPVSYYMAKQDVERYVDWNYGALGCTVEEVVYCPMTWSYEGRVASAFSRDTHFTVYWRNGVEGDNYDVLVLNRYNTRERLGQEYTALVRAALSGVPEYEKGRTTVSVFEEQDYSDGNQKPELDAVFDPQMPCKFALELRATSDTITPQNAARLIEKAAERMEQNGYGFTHYSFYLENPSGERNLTVDGFTAEQVQSGRLREILLEDWEKALHNSQGGLYIGVSDLAILEQNGTAQLS
;
A
#
# COMPACT_ATOMS: atom_id res chain seq x y z
N MET A 1 76.31 38.42 10.78
CA MET A 1 75.49 39.59 11.12
C MET A 1 74.05 39.12 11.19
N THR A 2 73.61 38.65 12.35
CA THR A 2 72.19 38.35 12.62
C THR A 2 71.61 39.59 13.29
N ASP A 3 70.84 40.35 12.54
CA ASP A 3 70.07 41.51 13.02
C ASP A 3 69.04 40.99 14.03
N GLY A 4 69.32 41.16 15.32
CA GLY A 4 68.44 40.77 16.40
C GLY A 4 67.27 41.74 16.47
N LYS A 5 66.20 41.47 15.73
CA LYS A 5 64.92 42.15 15.95
C LYS A 5 64.37 41.72 17.32
N GLU A 6 64.67 42.49 18.34
CA GLU A 6 63.97 42.42 19.63
C GLU A 6 62.54 42.87 19.40
N VAL A 7 61.60 41.92 19.43
CA VAL A 7 60.18 42.24 19.36
C VAL A 7 59.68 42.58 20.75
N SER A 8 58.86 43.63 20.82
CA SER A 8 58.31 44.13 22.07
C SER A 8 57.36 43.11 22.70
N CYS A 9 57.28 43.12 24.02
CA CYS A 9 56.40 42.23 24.79
C CYS A 9 54.93 42.36 24.34
N GLU A 10 54.47 43.57 24.03
CA GLU A 10 53.11 43.83 23.51
C GLU A 10 52.84 43.12 22.19
N VAL A 11 53.76 43.22 21.23
CA VAL A 11 53.62 42.54 19.94
C VAL A 11 53.68 41.01 20.11
N CYS A 12 54.50 40.50 21.03
CA CYS A 12 54.48 39.07 21.35
C CYS A 12 53.16 38.62 21.99
N MET A 13 52.58 39.40 22.91
CA MET A 13 51.28 39.12 23.52
C MET A 13 50.15 39.11 22.48
N ASP A 14 50.17 40.01 21.50
CA ASP A 14 49.18 40.05 20.41
C ASP A 14 49.31 38.85 19.45
N LEU A 15 50.53 38.34 19.26
CA LEU A 15 50.80 37.18 18.40
C LEU A 15 50.57 35.83 19.10
N ILE A 16 50.64 35.77 20.43
CA ILE A 16 50.43 34.53 21.22
C ILE A 16 49.11 33.83 20.88
N PRO A 17 47.94 34.50 20.78
CA PRO A 17 46.68 33.87 20.37
C PRO A 17 46.77 33.19 19.00
N LEU A 18 47.38 33.86 18.01
CA LEU A 18 47.55 33.34 16.65
C LEU A 18 48.50 32.13 16.59
N VAL A 19 49.55 32.15 17.41
CA VAL A 19 50.49 31.03 17.58
C VAL A 19 49.79 29.84 18.22
N ARG A 20 49.00 30.06 19.28
CA ARG A 20 48.22 29.00 19.96
C ARG A 20 47.17 28.36 19.06
N ASP A 21 46.53 29.15 18.19
CA ASP A 21 45.50 28.65 17.27
C ASP A 21 46.08 27.98 16.00
N GLY A 22 47.41 27.98 15.85
CA GLY A 22 48.13 27.40 14.71
C GLY A 22 47.95 28.18 13.40
N ALA A 23 47.55 29.45 13.50
CA ALA A 23 47.31 30.35 12.37
C ALA A 23 48.52 31.24 12.04
N ALA A 24 49.51 31.31 12.92
CA ALA A 24 50.74 32.06 12.72
C ALA A 24 51.69 31.41 11.70
N SER A 25 52.46 32.22 10.98
CA SER A 25 53.56 31.74 10.14
C SER A 25 54.71 31.17 10.98
N GLU A 26 55.52 30.26 10.41
CA GLU A 26 56.70 29.71 11.10
C GLU A 26 57.65 30.80 11.62
N GLU A 27 57.85 31.87 10.84
CA GLU A 27 58.69 33.02 11.25
C GLU A 27 58.11 33.75 12.48
N SER A 28 56.79 33.91 12.55
CA SER A 28 56.12 34.55 13.70
C SER A 28 56.15 33.64 14.94
N ARG A 29 56.10 32.32 14.73
CA ARG A 29 56.17 31.31 15.79
C ARG A 29 57.55 31.26 16.44
N GLU A 30 58.61 31.15 15.63
CA GLU A 30 60.01 31.17 16.13
C GLU A 30 60.37 32.47 16.85
N LEU A 31 59.72 33.57 16.47
CA LEU A 31 59.93 34.89 17.06
C LEU A 31 59.26 35.01 18.44
N VAL A 32 58.03 34.50 18.59
CA VAL A 32 57.33 34.43 19.88
C VAL A 32 57.98 33.41 20.83
N GLU A 33 58.41 32.25 20.31
CA GLU A 33 59.10 31.21 21.10
C GLU A 33 60.43 31.73 21.68
N ARG A 34 61.25 32.43 20.87
CA ARG A 34 62.50 33.06 21.35
C ARG A 34 62.27 34.14 22.41
N HIS A 35 61.23 34.97 22.26
CA HIS A 35 60.92 36.00 23.26
C HIS A 35 60.41 35.39 24.58
N ALA A 36 59.66 34.29 24.52
CA ALA A 36 59.15 33.59 25.70
C ALA A 36 60.25 32.87 26.51
N GLU A 37 61.43 32.62 25.94
CA GLU A 37 62.59 32.10 26.69
C GLU A 37 63.12 33.12 27.72
N GLY A 38 63.03 34.42 27.40
CA GLY A 38 63.51 35.52 28.26
C GLY A 38 62.43 36.24 29.07
N CYS A 39 61.15 36.08 28.74
CA CYS A 39 60.03 36.78 29.37
C CYS A 39 59.07 35.81 30.07
N GLU A 40 58.97 35.89 31.40
CA GLU A 40 58.10 35.01 32.18
C GLU A 40 56.61 35.23 31.88
N ALA A 41 56.17 36.46 31.65
CA ALA A 41 54.77 36.78 31.34
C ALA A 41 54.32 36.15 30.01
N CYS A 42 55.14 36.29 28.96
CA CYS A 42 54.88 35.70 27.64
C CYS A 42 54.98 34.17 27.66
N ARG A 43 55.76 33.60 28.59
CA ARG A 43 55.90 32.14 28.79
C ARG A 43 54.70 31.50 29.50
N VAL A 44 54.01 32.24 30.35
CA VAL A 44 52.81 31.79 31.10
C VAL A 44 51.54 31.93 30.26
N LEU A 45 51.39 33.09 29.58
CA LEU A 45 50.72 33.14 28.28
C LEU A 45 51.46 32.16 27.32
N LEU A 46 51.21 31.94 26.05
CA LEU A 46 51.79 30.79 25.31
C LEU A 46 51.51 29.37 25.90
N ARG A 47 51.95 28.98 27.13
CA ARG A 47 51.71 27.69 27.80
C ARG A 47 50.28 27.43 28.24
N GLU A 48 49.52 28.45 28.61
CA GLU A 48 48.07 28.30 28.81
C GLU A 48 47.41 27.80 27.49
N GLU A 49 46.70 26.67 27.55
CA GLU A 49 46.06 26.07 26.38
C GLU A 49 44.94 26.97 25.82
N SER A 50 44.89 27.15 24.49
CA SER A 50 43.82 27.91 23.85
C SER A 50 42.47 27.22 24.06
N PRO A 51 41.41 27.93 24.48
CA PRO A 51 40.06 27.39 24.58
C PRO A 51 39.59 26.69 23.29
N ALA A 52 39.99 27.20 22.12
CA ALA A 52 39.63 26.64 20.82
C ALA A 52 40.30 25.28 20.55
N VAL A 53 41.49 25.04 21.09
CA VAL A 53 42.17 23.74 20.99
C VAL A 53 41.47 22.73 21.89
N LEU A 54 41.15 23.12 23.12
CA LEU A 54 40.40 22.30 24.08
C LEU A 54 39.00 21.92 23.56
N GLU A 55 38.31 22.85 22.89
CA GLU A 55 37.02 22.59 22.23
C GLU A 55 37.16 21.58 21.09
N ARG A 56 38.15 21.73 20.19
CA ARG A 56 38.38 20.76 19.10
C ARG A 56 38.72 19.37 19.61
N GLU A 57 39.49 19.25 20.69
CA GLU A 57 39.81 17.96 21.30
C GLU A 57 38.59 17.32 21.96
N ARG A 58 37.79 18.12 22.68
CA ARG A 58 36.52 17.69 23.25
C ARG A 58 35.55 17.21 22.19
N ASP A 59 35.39 17.95 21.09
CA ASP A 59 34.55 17.58 19.96
C ASP A 59 35.03 16.28 19.30
N ARG A 60 36.35 16.11 19.12
CA ARG A 60 36.93 14.88 18.58
C ARG A 60 36.64 13.69 19.49
N GLU A 61 36.73 13.87 20.80
CA GLU A 61 36.44 12.85 21.80
C GLU A 61 34.95 12.53 21.86
N LEU A 62 34.08 13.53 21.80
CA LEU A 62 32.63 13.36 21.68
C LEU A 62 32.26 12.58 20.42
N ILE A 63 32.84 12.92 19.26
CA ILE A 63 32.62 12.20 18.01
C ILE A 63 33.08 10.74 18.14
N LYS A 64 34.24 10.47 18.76
CA LYS A 64 34.71 9.09 19.00
C LYS A 64 33.73 8.30 19.87
N ARG A 65 33.21 8.91 20.94
CA ARG A 65 32.23 8.29 21.84
C ARG A 65 30.89 8.05 21.16
N LEU A 66 30.44 8.96 20.28
CA LEU A 66 29.17 8.87 19.57
C LEU A 66 29.20 7.97 18.33
N LYS A 67 30.37 7.70 17.73
CA LYS A 67 30.49 6.83 16.56
C LYS A 67 29.90 5.45 16.77
N ARG A 68 30.18 4.83 17.93
CA ARG A 68 29.71 3.47 18.25
C ARG A 68 28.19 3.38 18.47
N PRO A 69 27.55 4.25 19.29
CA PRO A 69 26.09 4.23 19.43
C PRO A 69 25.38 4.63 18.13
N LEU A 70 25.88 5.63 17.38
CA LEU A 70 25.29 6.01 16.08
C LEU A 70 25.34 4.87 15.07
N PHE A 71 26.43 4.10 15.05
CA PHE A 71 26.53 2.91 14.21
C PHE A 71 25.45 1.87 14.57
N TRP A 72 25.28 1.56 15.87
CA TRP A 72 24.27 0.59 16.31
C TRP A 72 22.83 1.08 16.08
N ILE A 73 22.54 2.36 16.32
CA ILE A 73 21.25 2.96 15.97
C ILE A 73 20.98 2.80 14.47
N GLY A 74 21.98 3.09 13.63
CA GLY A 74 21.87 2.88 12.18
C GLY A 74 21.62 1.43 11.79
N VAL A 75 22.29 0.46 12.44
CA VAL A 75 22.06 -0.97 12.22
C VAL A 75 20.64 -1.37 12.63
N VAL A 76 20.13 -0.89 13.76
CA VAL A 76 18.75 -1.15 14.21
C VAL A 76 17.75 -0.59 13.21
N LEU A 77 17.91 0.67 12.78
CA LEU A 77 17.04 1.29 11.77
C LEU A 77 17.08 0.50 10.45
N MET A 78 18.23 -0.03 10.07
CA MET A 78 18.38 -0.85 8.87
C MET A 78 17.63 -2.19 9.00
N VAL A 79 17.74 -2.88 10.14
CA VAL A 79 17.00 -4.14 10.37
C VAL A 79 15.49 -3.88 10.36
N ILE A 80 15.04 -2.81 11.02
CA ILE A 80 13.62 -2.41 11.01
C ILE A 80 13.18 -2.08 9.59
N GLY A 81 13.96 -1.29 8.85
CA GLY A 81 13.65 -0.92 7.47
C GLY A 81 13.56 -2.14 6.54
N ALA A 82 14.48 -3.09 6.65
CA ALA A 82 14.46 -4.34 5.90
C ALA A 82 13.21 -5.18 6.22
N ALA A 83 12.87 -5.31 7.51
CA ALA A 83 11.70 -6.05 7.97
C ALA A 83 10.39 -5.38 7.52
N VAL A 84 10.20 -4.09 7.82
CA VAL A 84 9.00 -3.32 7.43
C VAL A 84 8.83 -3.28 5.93
N GLY A 85 9.90 -3.00 5.18
CA GLY A 85 9.86 -2.95 3.73
C GLY A 85 9.51 -4.30 3.08
N THR A 86 9.73 -5.41 3.77
CA THR A 86 9.38 -6.76 3.28
C THR A 86 8.01 -7.23 3.79
N ALA A 87 7.65 -6.92 5.04
CA ALA A 87 6.44 -7.41 5.69
C ALA A 87 5.16 -7.00 4.96
N TYR A 88 5.14 -5.80 4.36
CA TYR A 88 3.95 -5.26 3.68
C TYR A 88 3.86 -5.59 2.19
N THR A 89 4.65 -6.54 1.68
CA THR A 89 4.68 -6.91 0.25
C THR A 89 3.29 -7.19 -0.34
N TYR A 90 2.44 -7.89 0.40
CA TYR A 90 1.08 -8.28 -0.06
C TYR A 90 -0.04 -7.38 0.49
N SER A 91 0.31 -6.20 1.02
CA SER A 91 -0.65 -5.25 1.56
C SER A 91 -0.94 -4.11 0.57
N THR A 92 -2.04 -3.40 0.80
CA THR A 92 -2.38 -2.14 0.10
C THR A 92 -1.32 -1.06 0.30
N VAL A 93 -0.48 -1.21 1.34
CA VAL A 93 0.63 -0.29 1.65
C VAL A 93 1.99 -0.75 1.09
N SER A 94 2.01 -1.77 0.22
CA SER A 94 3.23 -2.30 -0.41
C SER A 94 4.06 -1.25 -1.17
N GLY A 95 3.41 -0.18 -1.63
CA GLY A 95 4.07 0.96 -2.27
C GLY A 95 5.18 1.61 -1.45
N TYR A 96 5.10 1.60 -0.11
CA TYR A 96 6.14 2.22 0.74
C TYR A 96 7.51 1.53 0.60
N SER A 97 7.55 0.28 0.14
CA SER A 97 8.80 -0.42 -0.17
C SER A 97 9.60 0.28 -1.28
N LEU A 98 8.94 1.03 -2.19
CA LEU A 98 9.60 1.87 -3.20
C LEU A 98 10.39 3.02 -2.57
N ILE A 99 10.01 3.47 -1.36
CA ILE A 99 10.69 4.53 -0.61
C ILE A 99 11.75 3.93 0.33
N ILE A 100 11.36 2.90 1.09
CA ILE A 100 12.20 2.33 2.15
C ILE A 100 13.45 1.64 1.57
N MET A 101 13.32 0.85 0.49
CA MET A 101 14.44 0.05 -0.02
C MET A 101 15.61 0.89 -0.57
N PRO A 102 15.39 1.96 -1.36
CA PRO A 102 16.49 2.84 -1.76
C PRO A 102 17.13 3.58 -0.58
N LEU A 103 16.34 4.04 0.40
CA LEU A 103 16.86 4.67 1.63
C LEU A 103 17.71 3.69 2.44
N LEU A 104 17.30 2.42 2.50
CA LEU A 104 18.07 1.34 3.12
C LEU A 104 19.43 1.15 2.44
N GLY A 105 19.46 1.21 1.10
CA GLY A 105 20.70 1.19 0.32
C GLY A 105 21.62 2.39 0.62
N VAL A 106 21.06 3.60 0.70
CA VAL A 106 21.80 4.80 1.09
C VAL A 106 22.39 4.63 2.49
N LEU A 107 21.58 4.26 3.48
CA LEU A 107 22.01 4.06 4.87
C LEU A 107 23.09 2.98 4.97
N GLY A 108 22.92 1.86 4.25
CA GLY A 108 23.89 0.77 4.20
C GLY A 108 25.25 1.21 3.64
N THR A 109 25.29 2.01 2.56
CA THR A 109 26.56 2.57 2.09
C THR A 109 27.19 3.52 3.10
N MET A 110 26.38 4.21 3.91
CA MET A 110 26.88 5.11 4.94
C MET A 110 27.55 4.36 6.09
N LEU A 111 26.95 3.26 6.54
CA LEU A 111 27.43 2.45 7.65
C LEU A 111 28.62 1.55 7.26
N PHE A 112 28.54 0.86 6.12
CA PHE A 112 29.50 -0.20 5.76
C PHE A 112 30.58 0.24 4.76
N GLY A 113 30.49 1.46 4.21
CA GLY A 113 31.52 2.05 3.36
C GLY A 113 31.92 1.17 2.18
N LYS A 114 33.14 0.61 2.20
CA LYS A 114 33.68 -0.25 1.12
C LYS A 114 32.91 -1.57 0.96
N HIS A 115 32.24 -2.04 2.01
CA HIS A 115 31.51 -3.31 2.04
C HIS A 115 30.01 -3.16 1.71
N TRP A 116 29.62 -2.09 1.01
CA TRP A 116 28.23 -1.79 0.67
C TRP A 116 27.52 -2.89 -0.14
N TRP A 117 28.26 -3.70 -0.89
CA TRP A 117 27.70 -4.77 -1.73
C TRP A 117 27.07 -5.91 -0.90
N TRP A 118 27.38 -6.01 0.39
CA TRP A 118 26.67 -6.91 1.30
C TRP A 118 25.21 -6.49 1.54
N MET A 119 24.85 -5.23 1.29
CA MET A 119 23.49 -4.73 1.49
C MET A 119 22.48 -5.35 0.53
N PRO A 120 22.64 -5.28 -0.81
CA PRO A 120 21.69 -5.90 -1.72
C PRO A 120 21.69 -7.44 -1.61
N VAL A 121 22.84 -8.07 -1.33
CA VAL A 121 22.94 -9.52 -1.11
C VAL A 121 22.21 -9.91 0.17
N GLY A 122 22.44 -9.19 1.26
CA GLY A 122 21.76 -9.41 2.54
C GLY A 122 20.25 -9.21 2.43
N GLN A 123 19.81 -8.15 1.73
CA GLN A 123 18.39 -7.91 1.47
C GLN A 123 17.78 -9.03 0.63
N LEU A 124 18.43 -9.45 -0.46
CA LEU A 124 17.96 -10.54 -1.32
C LEU A 124 17.68 -11.81 -0.51
N LEU A 125 18.65 -12.21 0.32
CA LEU A 125 18.52 -13.38 1.18
C LEU A 125 17.44 -13.20 2.25
N PHE A 126 17.43 -12.05 2.93
CA PHE A 126 16.45 -11.76 3.97
C PHE A 126 15.02 -11.79 3.43
N SER A 127 14.72 -11.04 2.36
CA SER A 127 13.38 -11.01 1.78
C SER A 127 13.01 -12.32 1.09
N GLY A 128 13.96 -12.99 0.46
CA GLY A 128 13.71 -14.29 -0.18
C GLY A 128 13.29 -15.35 0.84
N VAL A 129 14.02 -15.46 1.95
CA VAL A 129 13.68 -16.40 3.03
C VAL A 129 12.36 -15.99 3.70
N TRP A 130 12.18 -14.71 4.01
CA TRP A 130 10.96 -14.21 4.65
C TRP A 130 9.70 -14.53 3.82
N LEU A 131 9.72 -14.17 2.53
CA LEU A 131 8.57 -14.36 1.64
C LEU A 131 8.34 -15.83 1.30
N LEU A 132 9.41 -16.64 1.20
CA LEU A 132 9.27 -18.07 1.01
C LEU A 132 8.57 -18.72 2.20
N ILE A 133 8.98 -18.38 3.43
CA ILE A 133 8.31 -18.86 4.65
C ILE A 133 6.84 -18.42 4.66
N TYR A 134 6.57 -17.15 4.34
CA TYR A 134 5.21 -16.62 4.28
C TYR A 134 4.31 -17.44 3.34
N HIS A 135 4.76 -17.72 2.11
CA HIS A 135 3.99 -18.51 1.15
C HIS A 135 3.85 -19.97 1.54
N LEU A 136 4.90 -20.59 2.07
CA LEU A 136 4.85 -21.98 2.51
C LEU A 136 3.90 -22.19 3.69
N ILE A 137 3.72 -21.18 4.56
CA ILE A 137 2.72 -21.23 5.63
C ILE A 137 1.28 -21.17 5.07
N GLN A 138 1.07 -20.45 3.97
CA GLN A 138 -0.26 -20.29 3.37
C GLN A 138 -0.69 -21.50 2.54
N ASP A 139 0.20 -22.01 1.68
CA ASP A 139 -0.11 -23.16 0.82
C ASP A 139 1.17 -23.90 0.39
N VAL A 140 1.45 -25.02 1.05
CA VAL A 140 2.61 -25.88 0.77
C VAL A 140 2.49 -26.57 -0.60
N SER A 141 1.27 -26.81 -1.10
CA SER A 141 1.05 -27.59 -2.32
C SER A 141 1.62 -26.89 -3.57
N ARG A 142 1.71 -25.56 -3.53
CA ARG A 142 2.21 -24.70 -4.62
C ARG A 142 3.62 -24.17 -4.37
N TRP A 143 4.50 -24.99 -3.80
CA TRP A 143 5.87 -24.61 -3.42
C TRP A 143 6.70 -23.97 -4.55
N TRP A 144 6.54 -24.41 -5.80
CA TRP A 144 7.28 -23.85 -6.93
C TRP A 144 6.83 -22.40 -7.25
N ALA A 145 5.53 -22.12 -7.14
CA ALA A 145 4.98 -20.78 -7.31
C ALA A 145 5.40 -19.87 -6.16
N ALA A 146 5.47 -20.40 -4.93
CA ALA A 146 5.99 -19.71 -3.76
C ALA A 146 7.46 -19.28 -3.95
N VAL A 147 8.32 -20.17 -4.46
CA VAL A 147 9.72 -19.86 -4.75
C VAL A 147 9.85 -18.79 -5.83
N LEU A 148 9.06 -18.88 -6.91
CA LEU A 148 9.07 -17.87 -7.97
C LEU A 148 8.61 -16.50 -7.47
N ALA A 149 7.49 -16.45 -6.75
CA ALA A 149 6.96 -15.21 -6.18
C ALA A 149 7.96 -14.57 -5.21
N ALA A 150 8.49 -15.35 -4.26
CA ALA A 150 9.50 -14.87 -3.33
C ALA A 150 10.76 -14.36 -4.05
N GLY A 151 11.22 -15.09 -5.08
CA GLY A 151 12.38 -14.73 -5.88
C GLY A 151 12.21 -13.40 -6.64
N ILE A 152 11.03 -13.18 -7.23
CA ILE A 152 10.72 -11.93 -7.96
C ILE A 152 10.77 -10.73 -7.01
N TYR A 153 10.07 -10.79 -5.88
CA TYR A 153 10.06 -9.69 -4.92
C TYR A 153 11.42 -9.46 -4.27
N ALA A 154 12.15 -10.53 -3.94
CA ALA A 154 13.49 -10.42 -3.40
C ALA A 154 14.46 -9.73 -4.38
N LEU A 155 14.39 -10.10 -5.67
CA LEU A 155 15.18 -9.46 -6.72
C LEU A 155 14.82 -7.98 -6.87
N LEU A 156 13.52 -7.66 -6.89
CA LEU A 156 13.04 -6.28 -6.95
C LEU A 156 13.59 -5.42 -5.80
N TYR A 157 13.50 -5.92 -4.56
CA TYR A 157 14.01 -5.21 -3.38
C TYR A 157 15.52 -5.06 -3.39
N ALA A 158 16.26 -6.10 -3.82
CA ALA A 158 17.71 -6.02 -3.98
C ALA A 158 18.12 -4.98 -5.05
N LEU A 159 17.38 -4.87 -6.15
CA LEU A 159 17.59 -3.84 -7.18
C LEU A 159 17.34 -2.43 -6.64
N LEU A 160 16.27 -2.21 -5.89
CA LEU A 160 15.97 -0.92 -5.25
C LEU A 160 17.04 -0.52 -4.23
N VAL A 161 17.49 -1.45 -3.39
CA VAL A 161 18.62 -1.23 -2.47
C VAL A 161 19.89 -0.89 -3.23
N THR A 162 20.17 -1.59 -4.34
CA THR A 162 21.33 -1.31 -5.19
C THR A 162 21.26 0.07 -5.80
N ALA A 163 20.09 0.49 -6.30
CA ALA A 163 19.89 1.83 -6.86
C ALA A 163 20.17 2.93 -5.83
N GLY A 164 19.65 2.77 -4.61
CA GLY A 164 19.95 3.68 -3.50
C GLY A 164 21.43 3.72 -3.13
N ALA A 165 22.08 2.56 -3.09
CA ALA A 165 23.51 2.45 -2.82
C ALA A 165 24.37 3.13 -3.91
N LEU A 166 24.06 2.89 -5.18
CA LEU A 166 24.74 3.53 -6.31
C LEU A 166 24.57 5.05 -6.27
N MET A 167 23.36 5.54 -6.00
CA MET A 167 23.09 6.97 -5.83
C MET A 167 24.00 7.59 -4.75
N ALA A 168 24.09 6.96 -3.57
CA ALA A 168 24.96 7.44 -2.49
C ALA A 168 26.45 7.43 -2.86
N LEU A 169 26.93 6.39 -3.55
CA LEU A 169 28.32 6.29 -4.00
C LEU A 169 28.67 7.36 -5.04
N LEU A 170 27.77 7.59 -6.01
CA LEU A 170 27.93 8.63 -7.02
C LEU A 170 27.97 10.02 -6.38
N LEU A 171 27.05 10.32 -5.47
CA LEU A 171 27.04 11.59 -4.72
C LEU A 171 28.33 11.76 -3.91
N ARG A 172 28.81 10.73 -3.20
CA ARG A 172 30.10 10.78 -2.50
C ARG A 172 31.27 11.06 -3.43
N TYR A 173 31.25 10.49 -4.64
CA TYR A 173 32.28 10.76 -5.63
C TYR A 173 32.21 12.22 -6.13
N THR A 174 31.01 12.78 -6.34
CA THR A 174 30.84 14.18 -6.78
C THR A 174 31.43 15.18 -5.80
N PHE A 175 31.20 15.00 -4.49
CA PHE A 175 31.60 15.95 -3.45
C PHE A 175 33.07 15.81 -3.03
N ARG A 176 33.79 14.79 -3.50
CA ARG A 176 35.22 14.61 -3.16
C ARG A 176 36.08 15.68 -3.84
N ARG A 177 36.74 16.55 -3.07
CA ARG A 177 37.72 17.52 -3.60
C ARG A 177 38.92 16.76 -4.17
N ARG A 178 39.11 16.84 -5.49
CA ARG A 178 40.25 16.29 -6.25
C ARG A 178 40.70 17.29 -7.31
N GLY A 179 41.90 17.09 -7.86
CA GLY A 179 42.52 17.97 -8.85
C GLY A 179 41.69 18.17 -10.11
N ALA A 180 42.02 19.22 -10.88
CA ALA A 180 41.25 19.69 -12.04
C ALA A 180 40.99 18.60 -13.11
N ALA A 181 41.91 17.63 -13.28
CA ALA A 181 41.79 16.55 -14.24
C ALA A 181 40.58 15.62 -13.99
N GLU A 182 40.06 15.53 -12.76
CA GLU A 182 38.91 14.68 -12.44
C GLU A 182 37.56 15.43 -12.46
N LYS A 183 37.56 16.73 -12.80
CA LYS A 183 36.36 17.57 -12.79
C LYS A 183 35.25 17.03 -13.71
N LEU A 184 35.62 16.58 -14.92
CA LEU A 184 34.66 16.04 -15.89
C LEU A 184 33.97 14.76 -15.38
N ARG A 185 34.73 13.81 -14.82
CA ARG A 185 34.19 12.56 -14.26
C ARG A 185 33.23 12.81 -13.10
N ARG A 186 33.53 13.81 -12.26
CA ARG A 186 32.66 14.20 -11.14
C ARG A 186 31.34 14.81 -11.61
N MET A 187 31.36 15.64 -12.65
CA MET A 187 30.14 16.16 -13.26
C MET A 187 29.29 15.05 -13.87
N ALA A 188 29.90 14.11 -14.61
CA ALA A 188 29.21 12.95 -15.16
C ALA A 188 28.57 12.07 -14.07
N ALA A 189 29.30 11.80 -12.98
CA ALA A 189 28.74 11.07 -11.84
C ALA A 189 27.56 11.81 -11.17
N GLY A 190 27.61 13.14 -11.12
CA GLY A 190 26.51 13.96 -10.63
C GLY A 190 25.27 13.91 -11.52
N MET A 191 25.47 13.98 -12.84
CA MET A 191 24.37 13.80 -13.80
C MET A 191 23.74 12.41 -13.70
N LEU A 192 24.54 11.36 -13.56
CA LEU A 192 24.04 9.99 -13.36
C LEU A 192 23.26 9.85 -12.05
N ALA A 193 23.76 10.39 -10.94
CA ALA A 193 23.04 10.39 -9.67
C ALA A 193 21.72 11.16 -9.77
N GLY A 194 21.74 12.32 -10.43
CA GLY A 194 20.54 13.13 -10.69
C GLY A 194 19.53 12.40 -11.58
N GLY A 195 19.99 11.65 -12.59
CA GLY A 195 19.15 10.82 -13.45
C GLY A 195 18.47 9.68 -12.68
N ILE A 196 19.21 8.97 -11.82
CA ILE A 196 18.64 7.92 -10.95
C ILE A 196 17.58 8.52 -10.01
N LEU A 197 17.90 9.65 -9.36
CA LEU A 197 16.97 10.33 -8.48
C LEU A 197 15.71 10.81 -9.21
N THR A 198 15.86 11.38 -10.40
CA THR A 198 14.74 11.85 -11.23
C THR A 198 13.86 10.69 -11.66
N GLY A 199 14.44 9.61 -12.18
CA GLY A 199 13.70 8.40 -12.55
C GLY A 199 12.95 7.79 -11.37
N TRP A 200 13.56 7.80 -10.18
CA TRP A 200 12.90 7.34 -8.95
C TRP A 200 11.73 8.24 -8.54
N VAL A 201 11.89 9.57 -8.60
CA VAL A 201 10.79 10.52 -8.35
C VAL A 201 9.63 10.31 -9.34
N VAL A 202 9.92 10.03 -10.61
CA VAL A 202 8.89 9.70 -11.62
C VAL A 202 8.14 8.42 -11.24
N VAL A 203 8.84 7.36 -10.81
CA VAL A 203 8.21 6.12 -10.33
C VAL A 203 7.32 6.39 -9.11
N LEU A 204 7.79 7.21 -8.16
CA LEU A 204 6.98 7.59 -7.00
C LEU A 204 5.74 8.40 -7.40
N CYS A 205 5.86 9.35 -8.33
CA CYS A 205 4.70 10.10 -8.83
C CYS A 205 3.72 9.22 -9.61
N TRP A 206 4.22 8.22 -10.34
CA TRP A 206 3.37 7.25 -11.04
C TRP A 206 2.57 6.39 -10.05
N TYR A 207 3.17 5.97 -8.94
CA TYR A 207 2.54 5.12 -7.95
C TYR A 207 1.67 5.88 -6.93
N PHE A 208 2.13 7.02 -6.40
CA PHE A 208 1.45 7.79 -5.35
C PHE A 208 0.66 8.99 -5.87
N GLY A 209 0.82 9.34 -7.14
CA GLY A 209 0.29 10.56 -7.72
C GLY A 209 1.28 11.73 -7.62
N ASN A 210 1.24 12.61 -8.61
CA ASN A 210 1.99 13.86 -8.61
C ASN A 210 1.34 14.93 -7.70
N PRO A 211 2.04 15.50 -6.71
CA PRO A 211 1.48 16.50 -5.80
C PRO A 211 0.92 17.75 -6.50
N VAL A 212 1.47 18.13 -7.66
CA VAL A 212 0.95 19.27 -8.45
C VAL A 212 -0.44 18.94 -9.00
N SER A 213 -0.58 17.78 -9.64
CA SER A 213 -1.85 17.30 -10.16
C SER A 213 -2.87 17.08 -9.04
N TYR A 214 -2.44 16.61 -7.88
CA TYR A 214 -3.29 16.49 -6.70
C TYR A 214 -3.92 17.83 -6.28
N TYR A 215 -3.11 18.90 -6.20
CA TYR A 215 -3.61 20.22 -5.82
C TYR A 215 -4.62 20.76 -6.84
N MET A 216 -4.33 20.58 -8.14
CA MET A 216 -5.26 20.95 -9.21
C MET A 216 -6.56 20.15 -9.14
N ALA A 217 -6.46 18.82 -8.98
CA ALA A 217 -7.59 17.92 -8.83
C ALA A 217 -8.49 18.35 -7.66
N LYS A 218 -7.88 18.62 -6.50
CA LYS A 218 -8.60 19.07 -5.31
C LYS A 218 -9.41 20.33 -5.60
N GLN A 219 -8.77 21.36 -6.15
CA GLN A 219 -9.44 22.63 -6.44
C GLN A 219 -10.56 22.49 -7.49
N ASP A 220 -10.31 21.72 -8.55
CA ASP A 220 -11.28 21.54 -9.62
C ASP A 220 -12.48 20.68 -9.20
N VAL A 221 -12.24 19.61 -8.44
CA VAL A 221 -13.29 18.75 -7.89
C VAL A 221 -14.15 19.52 -6.88
N GLU A 222 -13.53 20.25 -5.95
CA GLU A 222 -14.27 21.11 -5.00
C GLU A 222 -15.17 22.10 -5.75
N ARG A 223 -14.62 22.81 -6.75
CA ARG A 223 -15.39 23.73 -7.58
C ARG A 223 -16.54 23.05 -8.33
N TYR A 224 -16.29 21.86 -8.89
CA TYR A 224 -17.30 21.08 -9.60
C TYR A 224 -18.43 20.64 -8.67
N VAL A 225 -18.11 20.18 -7.47
CA VAL A 225 -19.09 19.74 -6.48
C VAL A 225 -19.92 20.91 -5.96
N ASP A 226 -19.29 22.03 -5.61
CA ASP A 226 -20.00 23.23 -5.16
C ASP A 226 -20.98 23.73 -6.22
N TRP A 227 -20.57 23.72 -7.49
CA TRP A 227 -21.40 24.21 -8.59
C TRP A 227 -22.59 23.30 -8.92
N ASN A 228 -22.37 21.97 -8.97
CA ASN A 228 -23.41 21.02 -9.42
C ASN A 228 -24.24 20.44 -8.29
N TYR A 229 -23.67 20.32 -7.08
CA TYR A 229 -24.25 19.60 -5.96
C TYR A 229 -24.25 20.38 -4.64
N GLY A 230 -23.77 21.63 -4.61
CA GLY A 230 -23.76 22.46 -3.40
C GLY A 230 -25.14 22.66 -2.78
N ALA A 231 -26.19 22.75 -3.63
CA ALA A 231 -27.58 22.84 -3.15
C ALA A 231 -28.07 21.56 -2.44
N LEU A 232 -27.44 20.41 -2.70
CA LEU A 232 -27.74 19.12 -2.05
C LEU A 232 -26.90 18.91 -0.78
N GLY A 233 -26.15 19.92 -0.33
CA GLY A 233 -25.28 19.83 0.83
C GLY A 233 -24.12 18.85 0.63
N CYS A 234 -23.73 18.59 -0.62
CA CYS A 234 -22.61 17.73 -0.96
C CYS A 234 -21.28 18.46 -0.78
N THR A 235 -20.32 17.81 -0.13
CA THR A 235 -18.96 18.31 0.04
C THR A 235 -17.94 17.24 -0.29
N VAL A 236 -16.76 17.64 -0.74
CA VAL A 236 -15.63 16.73 -0.97
C VAL A 236 -15.00 16.36 0.37
N GLU A 237 -15.03 15.08 0.73
CA GLU A 237 -14.41 14.57 1.96
C GLU A 237 -12.89 14.44 1.78
N GLU A 238 -12.49 13.80 0.69
CA GLU A 238 -11.10 13.58 0.35
C GLU A 238 -10.91 13.39 -1.16
N VAL A 239 -9.70 13.66 -1.62
CA VAL A 239 -9.25 13.33 -2.97
C VAL A 239 -8.12 12.32 -2.86
N VAL A 240 -8.24 11.20 -3.57
CA VAL A 240 -7.28 10.10 -3.51
C VAL A 240 -6.80 9.77 -4.92
N TYR A 241 -5.51 9.49 -5.07
CA TYR A 241 -4.97 9.01 -6.34
C TYR A 241 -5.21 7.51 -6.49
N CYS A 242 -5.75 7.09 -7.63
CA CYS A 242 -5.97 5.69 -7.99
C CYS A 242 -4.93 5.25 -9.04
N PRO A 243 -3.96 4.40 -8.67
CA PRO A 243 -2.92 3.93 -9.60
C PRO A 243 -3.42 2.94 -10.65
N MET A 244 -4.63 2.38 -10.48
CA MET A 244 -5.23 1.47 -11.46
C MET A 244 -5.85 2.22 -12.64
N THR A 245 -6.47 3.36 -12.35
CA THR A 245 -7.14 4.21 -13.37
C THR A 245 -6.28 5.40 -13.79
N TRP A 246 -5.14 5.63 -13.13
CA TRP A 246 -4.28 6.81 -13.32
C TRP A 246 -5.08 8.11 -13.24
N SER A 247 -5.95 8.20 -12.25
CA SER A 247 -6.83 9.34 -12.02
C SER A 247 -6.91 9.69 -10.53
N TYR A 248 -7.30 10.92 -10.25
CA TYR A 248 -7.67 11.38 -8.92
C TYR A 248 -9.17 11.23 -8.75
N GLU A 249 -9.56 10.63 -7.63
CA GLU A 249 -10.94 10.32 -7.28
C GLU A 249 -11.32 11.16 -6.07
N GLY A 250 -12.22 12.11 -6.27
CA GLY A 250 -12.81 12.90 -5.20
C GLY A 250 -14.02 12.19 -4.61
N ARG A 251 -13.93 11.83 -3.34
CA ARG A 251 -15.04 11.25 -2.58
C ARG A 251 -15.95 12.37 -2.09
N VAL A 252 -17.21 12.28 -2.44
CA VAL A 252 -18.23 13.29 -2.16
C VAL A 252 -19.33 12.66 -1.32
N ALA A 253 -19.77 13.37 -0.29
CA ALA A 253 -20.89 12.96 0.55
C ALA A 253 -21.79 14.15 0.86
N SER A 254 -23.09 13.89 1.00
CA SER A 254 -24.08 14.89 1.43
C SER A 254 -24.23 14.92 2.96
N ALA A 255 -24.33 16.12 3.52
CA ALA A 255 -24.70 16.29 4.92
C ALA A 255 -26.19 15.99 5.20
N PHE A 256 -27.04 15.94 4.17
CA PHE A 256 -28.48 15.78 4.32
C PHE A 256 -28.98 14.34 4.13
N SER A 257 -28.19 13.51 3.46
CA SER A 257 -28.58 12.17 3.05
C SER A 257 -27.41 11.21 3.26
N ARG A 258 -27.65 10.13 4.00
CA ARG A 258 -26.63 9.11 4.28
C ARG A 258 -26.28 8.29 3.02
N ASP A 259 -27.25 8.12 2.11
CA ASP A 259 -27.08 7.34 0.89
C ASP A 259 -26.62 8.22 -0.30
N THR A 260 -26.47 9.53 -0.11
CA THR A 260 -25.93 10.43 -1.14
C THR A 260 -24.42 10.56 -0.96
N HIS A 261 -23.69 9.60 -1.51
CA HIS A 261 -22.24 9.63 -1.61
C HIS A 261 -21.78 9.07 -2.95
N PHE A 262 -20.78 9.68 -3.56
CA PHE A 262 -20.33 9.34 -4.91
C PHE A 262 -18.91 9.81 -5.16
N THR A 263 -18.37 9.45 -6.32
CA THR A 263 -16.99 9.74 -6.73
C THR A 263 -16.99 10.62 -7.97
N VAL A 264 -16.20 11.69 -7.92
CA VAL A 264 -15.87 12.54 -9.07
C VAL A 264 -14.47 12.16 -9.57
N TYR A 265 -14.33 11.92 -10.88
CA TYR A 265 -13.08 11.48 -11.50
C TYR A 265 -12.36 12.66 -12.17
N TRP A 266 -11.08 12.82 -11.89
CA TRP A 266 -10.23 13.88 -12.42
C TRP A 266 -8.91 13.31 -12.95
N ARG A 267 -8.48 13.74 -14.14
CA ARG A 267 -7.14 13.38 -14.67
C ARG A 267 -6.38 14.58 -15.20
N ASN A 268 -7.05 15.42 -15.99
CA ASN A 268 -6.54 16.69 -16.53
C ASN A 268 -7.68 17.71 -16.58
N GLY A 269 -8.51 17.72 -15.54
CA GLY A 269 -9.87 18.24 -15.55
C GLY A 269 -10.85 17.15 -15.09
N VAL A 270 -12.05 17.57 -14.70
CA VAL A 270 -13.13 16.65 -14.30
C VAL A 270 -13.63 15.91 -15.54
N GLU A 271 -13.54 14.58 -15.53
CA GLU A 271 -13.99 13.71 -16.61
C GLU A 271 -15.48 13.34 -16.45
N GLY A 272 -15.94 13.28 -15.21
CA GLY A 272 -17.33 12.96 -14.86
C GLY A 272 -17.44 12.48 -13.42
N ASP A 273 -18.62 12.01 -13.06
CA ASP A 273 -18.91 11.41 -11.76
C ASP A 273 -19.85 10.21 -11.92
N ASN A 274 -20.04 9.47 -10.83
CA ASN A 274 -20.95 8.33 -10.79
C ASN A 274 -22.20 8.62 -9.92
N TYR A 275 -22.61 9.89 -9.77
CA TYR A 275 -23.81 10.27 -9.02
C TYR A 275 -25.07 9.59 -9.55
N ASP A 276 -25.20 9.48 -10.88
CA ASP A 276 -26.35 8.84 -11.51
C ASP A 276 -26.44 7.35 -11.14
N VAL A 277 -25.30 6.66 -11.12
CA VAL A 277 -25.24 5.22 -10.77
C VAL A 277 -25.42 5.02 -9.27
N LEU A 278 -24.71 5.79 -8.44
CA LEU A 278 -24.65 5.54 -7.00
C LEU A 278 -25.89 6.08 -6.28
N VAL A 279 -26.36 7.27 -6.66
CA VAL A 279 -27.44 7.99 -5.98
C VAL A 279 -28.74 7.88 -6.76
N LEU A 280 -28.77 8.31 -8.04
CA LEU A 280 -30.02 8.32 -8.80
C LEU A 280 -30.53 6.89 -9.04
N ASN A 281 -29.66 5.92 -9.32
CA ASN A 281 -29.96 4.49 -9.44
C ASN A 281 -30.04 3.73 -8.11
N ARG A 282 -29.97 4.47 -6.99
CA ARG A 282 -30.19 3.96 -5.62
C ARG A 282 -29.26 2.82 -5.25
N TYR A 283 -28.09 2.73 -5.89
CA TYR A 283 -27.14 1.66 -5.59
C TYR A 283 -26.73 1.73 -4.12
N ASN A 284 -26.37 2.91 -3.61
CA ASN A 284 -25.97 3.08 -2.21
C ASN A 284 -27.07 2.65 -1.23
N THR A 285 -28.31 3.08 -1.48
CA THR A 285 -29.47 2.67 -0.68
C THR A 285 -29.67 1.17 -0.73
N ARG A 286 -29.63 0.56 -1.92
CA ARG A 286 -29.82 -0.89 -2.09
C ARG A 286 -28.70 -1.68 -1.42
N GLU A 287 -27.46 -1.24 -1.55
CA GLU A 287 -26.30 -1.85 -0.91
C GLU A 287 -26.48 -1.82 0.61
N ARG A 288 -26.81 -0.65 1.18
CA ARG A 288 -27.05 -0.50 2.61
C ARG A 288 -28.20 -1.40 3.09
N LEU A 289 -29.35 -1.40 2.40
CA LEU A 289 -30.49 -2.25 2.74
C LEU A 289 -30.12 -3.74 2.68
N GLY A 290 -29.34 -4.16 1.67
CA GLY A 290 -28.81 -5.51 1.55
C GLY A 290 -27.87 -5.87 2.69
N GLN A 291 -26.99 -4.96 3.12
CA GLN A 291 -26.11 -5.15 4.26
C GLN A 291 -26.89 -5.27 5.58
N GLU A 292 -27.90 -4.43 5.80
CA GLU A 292 -28.78 -4.48 6.97
C GLU A 292 -29.56 -5.82 7.02
N TYR A 293 -30.10 -6.29 5.90
CA TYR A 293 -30.76 -7.60 5.83
C TYR A 293 -29.77 -8.77 5.99
N THR A 294 -28.57 -8.65 5.41
CA THR A 294 -27.50 -9.65 5.54
C THR A 294 -27.15 -9.90 7.01
N ALA A 295 -27.12 -8.85 7.83
CA ALA A 295 -26.85 -8.97 9.26
C ALA A 295 -27.91 -9.83 9.97
N LEU A 296 -29.19 -9.65 9.65
CA LEU A 296 -30.29 -10.45 10.18
C LEU A 296 -30.24 -11.90 9.73
N VAL A 297 -29.98 -12.14 8.45
CA VAL A 297 -29.86 -13.50 7.89
C VAL A 297 -28.70 -14.26 8.53
N ARG A 298 -27.52 -13.62 8.66
CA ARG A 298 -26.37 -14.24 9.32
C ARG A 298 -26.65 -14.56 10.78
N ALA A 299 -27.37 -13.68 11.49
CA ALA A 299 -27.79 -13.97 12.85
C ALA A 299 -28.75 -15.18 12.92
N ALA A 300 -29.70 -15.31 11.99
CA ALA A 300 -30.63 -16.45 11.93
C ALA A 300 -29.95 -17.78 11.57
N LEU A 301 -28.89 -17.73 10.76
CA LEU A 301 -28.06 -18.89 10.40
C LEU A 301 -26.99 -19.23 11.44
N SER A 302 -26.83 -18.42 12.49
CA SER A 302 -25.88 -18.71 13.57
C SER A 302 -26.18 -20.06 14.22
N GLY A 303 -25.13 -20.83 14.50
CA GLY A 303 -25.24 -22.21 15.01
C GLY A 303 -25.43 -23.29 13.94
N VAL A 304 -25.35 -22.94 12.64
CA VAL A 304 -25.19 -23.91 11.56
C VAL A 304 -23.73 -23.89 11.09
N PRO A 305 -22.90 -24.89 11.47
CA PRO A 305 -21.45 -24.86 11.26
C PRO A 305 -21.04 -24.63 9.81
N GLU A 306 -21.82 -25.17 8.86
CA GLU A 306 -21.54 -25.03 7.44
C GLU A 306 -21.64 -23.57 6.95
N TYR A 307 -22.44 -22.73 7.61
CA TYR A 307 -22.62 -21.31 7.25
C TYR A 307 -21.71 -20.36 8.04
N GLU A 308 -21.04 -20.80 9.10
CA GLU A 308 -20.23 -19.92 9.96
C GLU A 308 -19.01 -19.33 9.24
N LYS A 309 -18.41 -20.11 8.35
CA LYS A 309 -17.30 -19.65 7.48
C LYS A 309 -17.80 -19.05 6.16
N GLY A 310 -19.09 -19.18 5.90
CA GLY A 310 -19.74 -18.73 4.68
C GLY A 310 -19.93 -17.22 4.64
N ARG A 311 -19.67 -16.61 3.47
CA ARG A 311 -20.01 -15.20 3.21
C ARG A 311 -21.42 -15.08 2.64
N THR A 312 -22.44 -15.54 3.37
CA THR A 312 -23.85 -15.34 3.00
C THR A 312 -24.15 -13.85 2.91
N THR A 313 -24.85 -13.43 1.87
CA THR A 313 -25.21 -12.03 1.60
C THR A 313 -26.62 -11.93 1.03
N VAL A 314 -27.27 -10.80 1.28
CA VAL A 314 -28.55 -10.42 0.72
C VAL A 314 -28.35 -9.19 -0.15
N SER A 315 -28.92 -9.21 -1.35
CA SER A 315 -28.95 -8.07 -2.25
C SER A 315 -30.40 -7.70 -2.60
N VAL A 316 -30.62 -6.45 -2.98
CA VAL A 316 -31.88 -6.08 -3.64
C VAL A 316 -31.82 -6.64 -5.06
N PHE A 317 -32.78 -7.50 -5.40
CA PHE A 317 -32.81 -8.19 -6.68
C PHE A 317 -33.06 -7.19 -7.81
N GLU A 318 -32.26 -7.24 -8.87
CA GLU A 318 -32.48 -6.51 -10.12
C GLU A 318 -32.67 -7.53 -11.23
N GLU A 319 -33.85 -7.56 -11.82
CA GLU A 319 -33.99 -8.09 -13.16
C GLU A 319 -33.40 -7.06 -14.13
N GLN A 320 -32.77 -7.49 -15.23
CA GLN A 320 -32.01 -6.62 -16.13
C GLN A 320 -32.81 -5.44 -16.71
N ASP A 321 -34.14 -5.46 -16.57
CA ASP A 321 -35.00 -4.32 -16.77
C ASP A 321 -35.88 -4.08 -15.52
N TYR A 322 -35.98 -2.83 -15.07
CA TYR A 322 -37.01 -2.38 -14.12
C TYR A 322 -38.45 -2.46 -14.69
N SER A 323 -38.67 -3.30 -15.70
CA SER A 323 -39.93 -3.51 -16.41
C SER A 323 -40.87 -4.46 -15.66
N ASP A 324 -40.36 -5.33 -14.76
CA ASP A 324 -41.14 -6.38 -14.12
C ASP A 324 -41.64 -6.05 -12.68
N GLY A 325 -42.03 -4.79 -12.49
CA GLY A 325 -42.72 -4.34 -11.27
C GLY A 325 -41.86 -4.27 -9.99
N ASN A 326 -40.53 -4.41 -10.09
CA ASN A 326 -39.64 -4.17 -8.96
C ASN A 326 -39.54 -2.67 -8.67
N GLN A 327 -40.08 -2.25 -7.52
CA GLN A 327 -40.07 -0.85 -7.14
C GLN A 327 -38.69 -0.45 -6.62
N LYS A 328 -38.07 0.50 -7.32
CA LYS A 328 -36.83 1.15 -6.89
C LYS A 328 -37.05 1.79 -5.50
N PRO A 329 -36.22 1.46 -4.49
CA PRO A 329 -36.42 2.01 -3.15
C PRO A 329 -36.24 3.53 -3.14
N GLU A 330 -36.97 4.19 -2.25
CA GLU A 330 -36.77 5.61 -2.00
C GLU A 330 -35.36 5.87 -1.44
N LEU A 331 -34.80 7.03 -1.77
CA LEU A 331 -33.50 7.41 -1.24
C LEU A 331 -33.58 7.49 0.30
N ASP A 332 -32.54 6.99 0.98
CA ASP A 332 -32.48 6.91 2.44
C ASP A 332 -33.52 6.01 3.13
N ALA A 333 -34.27 5.21 2.36
CA ALA A 333 -35.31 4.33 2.90
C ALA A 333 -34.86 3.57 4.15
N VAL A 334 -35.72 3.59 5.17
CA VAL A 334 -35.50 2.82 6.40
C VAL A 334 -35.68 1.34 6.07
N PHE A 335 -34.76 0.51 6.55
CA PHE A 335 -34.85 -0.92 6.33
C PHE A 335 -36.05 -1.52 7.06
N ASP A 336 -36.81 -2.32 6.31
CA ASP A 336 -37.94 -3.12 6.74
C ASP A 336 -37.93 -4.40 5.87
N PRO A 337 -37.85 -5.62 6.46
CA PRO A 337 -37.90 -6.88 5.72
C PRO A 337 -39.16 -7.05 4.85
N GLN A 338 -40.25 -6.32 5.13
CA GLN A 338 -41.52 -6.38 4.39
C GLN A 338 -41.68 -5.24 3.36
N MET A 339 -40.63 -4.48 3.09
CA MET A 339 -40.69 -3.42 2.09
C MET A 339 -41.03 -3.98 0.69
N PRO A 340 -41.62 -3.17 -0.20
CA PRO A 340 -42.12 -3.64 -1.49
C PRO A 340 -41.02 -4.05 -2.49
N CYS A 341 -39.74 -3.81 -2.20
CA CYS A 341 -38.67 -4.23 -3.08
C CYS A 341 -38.39 -5.73 -2.93
N LYS A 342 -37.99 -6.36 -4.03
CA LYS A 342 -37.64 -7.78 -4.06
C LYS A 342 -36.19 -7.96 -3.60
N PHE A 343 -35.95 -8.91 -2.68
CA PHE A 343 -34.61 -9.30 -2.24
C PHE A 343 -34.19 -10.65 -2.81
N ALA A 344 -32.89 -10.82 -3.02
CA ALA A 344 -32.25 -12.08 -3.37
C ALA A 344 -31.26 -12.50 -2.28
N LEU A 345 -31.26 -13.79 -1.95
CA LEU A 345 -30.40 -14.37 -0.94
C LEU A 345 -29.29 -15.21 -1.58
N GLU A 346 -28.05 -14.77 -1.43
CA GLU A 346 -26.86 -15.56 -1.76
C GLU A 346 -26.35 -16.27 -0.51
N LEU A 347 -26.57 -17.59 -0.46
CA LEU A 347 -26.08 -18.48 0.58
C LEU A 347 -24.69 -19.00 0.21
N ARG A 348 -23.76 -18.96 1.16
CA ARG A 348 -22.45 -19.62 1.01
C ARG A 348 -22.21 -20.57 2.17
N ALA A 349 -21.91 -21.82 1.88
CA ALA A 349 -21.63 -22.84 2.89
C ALA A 349 -20.30 -23.55 2.60
N THR A 350 -19.66 -24.06 3.65
CA THR A 350 -18.45 -24.89 3.54
C THR A 350 -18.72 -26.32 3.97
N SER A 351 -18.31 -27.30 3.17
CA SER A 351 -18.50 -28.74 3.45
C SER A 351 -17.46 -29.59 2.74
N ASP A 352 -16.98 -30.66 3.40
CA ASP A 352 -16.13 -31.67 2.75
C ASP A 352 -16.92 -32.55 1.76
N THR A 353 -18.25 -32.62 1.94
CA THR A 353 -19.17 -33.39 1.09
C THR A 353 -19.84 -32.47 0.09
N ILE A 354 -19.36 -32.49 -1.16
CA ILE A 354 -19.91 -31.70 -2.27
C ILE A 354 -20.83 -32.59 -3.12
N THR A 355 -22.10 -32.69 -2.73
CA THR A 355 -23.12 -33.48 -3.43
C THR A 355 -24.43 -32.70 -3.56
N PRO A 356 -25.25 -32.94 -4.60
CA PRO A 356 -26.57 -32.34 -4.74
C PRO A 356 -27.46 -32.52 -3.51
N GLN A 357 -27.41 -33.71 -2.88
CA GLN A 357 -28.24 -34.02 -1.72
C GLN A 357 -27.83 -33.20 -0.50
N ASN A 358 -26.54 -33.00 -0.30
CA ASN A 358 -26.06 -32.16 0.80
C ASN A 358 -26.38 -30.68 0.54
N ALA A 359 -26.24 -30.23 -0.70
CA ALA A 359 -26.62 -28.87 -1.10
C ALA A 359 -28.11 -28.60 -0.87
N ALA A 360 -28.99 -29.48 -1.35
CA ALA A 360 -30.43 -29.39 -1.12
C ALA A 360 -30.77 -29.32 0.38
N ARG A 361 -30.19 -30.21 1.19
CA ARG A 361 -30.40 -30.21 2.65
C ARG A 361 -30.00 -28.87 3.29
N LEU A 362 -28.88 -28.29 2.85
CA LEU A 362 -28.39 -27.02 3.39
C LEU A 362 -29.27 -25.84 2.97
N ILE A 363 -29.72 -25.82 1.71
CA ILE A 363 -30.65 -24.81 1.18
C ILE A 363 -32.00 -24.90 1.92
N GLU A 364 -32.59 -26.10 2.00
CA GLU A 364 -33.86 -26.36 2.72
C GLU A 364 -33.76 -25.86 4.17
N LYS A 365 -32.67 -26.19 4.88
CA LYS A 365 -32.44 -25.76 6.27
C LYS A 365 -32.32 -24.24 6.40
N ALA A 366 -31.66 -23.58 5.44
CA ALA A 366 -31.56 -22.12 5.44
C ALA A 366 -32.92 -21.47 5.19
N ALA A 367 -33.68 -21.98 4.21
CA ALA A 367 -35.01 -21.49 3.90
C ALA A 367 -35.99 -21.65 5.06
N GLU A 368 -35.97 -22.79 5.76
CA GLU A 368 -36.77 -23.01 6.97
C GLU A 368 -36.44 -21.98 8.05
N ARG A 369 -35.14 -21.68 8.26
CA ARG A 369 -34.71 -20.63 9.20
C ARG A 369 -35.19 -19.25 8.77
N MET A 370 -35.17 -18.94 7.48
CA MET A 370 -35.68 -17.65 6.98
C MET A 370 -37.18 -17.52 7.23
N GLU A 371 -37.95 -18.56 6.92
CA GLU A 371 -39.41 -18.60 7.13
C GLU A 371 -39.78 -18.46 8.61
N GLN A 372 -39.08 -19.17 9.51
CA GLN A 372 -39.28 -19.06 10.96
C GLN A 372 -39.05 -17.65 11.52
N ASN A 373 -38.16 -16.87 10.87
CA ASN A 373 -37.89 -15.48 11.26
C ASN A 373 -38.74 -14.46 10.48
N GLY A 374 -39.65 -14.92 9.61
CA GLY A 374 -40.50 -14.06 8.78
C GLY A 374 -39.75 -13.35 7.66
N TYR A 375 -38.62 -13.90 7.20
CA TYR A 375 -37.79 -13.33 6.13
C TYR A 375 -38.21 -13.89 4.77
N GLY A 376 -38.55 -13.00 3.84
CA GLY A 376 -38.93 -13.33 2.47
C GLY A 376 -37.86 -12.97 1.45
N PHE A 377 -37.66 -13.84 0.47
CA PHE A 377 -36.76 -13.64 -0.67
C PHE A 377 -37.41 -14.15 -1.95
N THR A 378 -37.10 -13.51 -3.07
CA THR A 378 -37.63 -13.88 -4.39
C THR A 378 -36.74 -14.89 -5.10
N HIS A 379 -35.43 -14.70 -4.97
CA HIS A 379 -34.42 -15.51 -5.61
C HIS A 379 -33.38 -15.97 -4.60
N TYR A 380 -32.85 -17.15 -4.83
CA TYR A 380 -31.79 -17.74 -4.04
C TYR A 380 -30.66 -18.20 -4.94
N SER A 381 -29.44 -17.99 -4.47
CA SER A 381 -28.21 -18.53 -5.05
C SER A 381 -27.45 -19.25 -3.94
N PHE A 382 -26.81 -20.37 -4.24
CA PHE A 382 -26.14 -21.21 -3.26
C PHE A 382 -24.75 -21.65 -3.73
N TYR A 383 -23.74 -21.38 -2.92
CA TYR A 383 -22.36 -21.80 -3.13
C TYR A 383 -21.94 -22.77 -2.04
N LEU A 384 -21.51 -23.97 -2.42
CA LEU A 384 -20.94 -24.96 -1.53
C LEU A 384 -19.45 -25.13 -1.84
N GLU A 385 -18.62 -24.65 -0.93
CA GLU A 385 -17.16 -24.64 -1.06
C GLU A 385 -16.53 -25.79 -0.26
N ASN A 386 -15.59 -26.51 -0.87
CA ASN A 386 -14.75 -27.45 -0.15
C ASN A 386 -13.55 -26.70 0.47
N PRO A 387 -13.25 -26.88 1.77
CA PRO A 387 -12.07 -26.27 2.39
C PRO A 387 -10.74 -26.55 1.68
N SER A 388 -10.60 -27.68 0.97
CA SER A 388 -9.41 -28.01 0.18
C SER A 388 -9.33 -27.30 -1.18
N GLY A 389 -10.43 -26.67 -1.63
CA GLY A 389 -10.54 -25.98 -2.92
C GLY A 389 -10.60 -26.89 -4.15
N GLU A 390 -10.67 -28.23 -3.97
CA GLU A 390 -10.61 -29.18 -5.09
C GLU A 390 -11.93 -29.28 -5.88
N ARG A 391 -13.07 -29.07 -5.22
CA ARG A 391 -14.41 -29.09 -5.84
C ARG A 391 -15.34 -28.11 -5.16
N ASN A 392 -16.04 -27.32 -5.95
CA ASN A 392 -17.10 -26.43 -5.50
C ASN A 392 -18.37 -26.72 -6.29
N LEU A 393 -19.52 -26.47 -5.68
CA LEU A 393 -20.82 -26.52 -6.33
C LEU A 393 -21.46 -25.14 -6.27
N THR A 394 -21.93 -24.66 -7.42
CA THR A 394 -22.72 -23.43 -7.52
C THR A 394 -24.08 -23.78 -8.07
N VAL A 395 -25.13 -23.30 -7.39
CA VAL A 395 -26.52 -23.35 -7.82
C VAL A 395 -27.00 -21.91 -7.89
N ASP A 396 -27.46 -21.48 -9.05
CA ASP A 396 -27.93 -20.10 -9.24
C ASP A 396 -29.38 -20.04 -9.73
N GLY A 397 -30.07 -18.97 -9.34
CA GLY A 397 -31.34 -18.55 -9.95
C GLY A 397 -32.61 -19.33 -9.56
N PHE A 398 -32.67 -19.96 -8.39
CA PHE A 398 -33.88 -20.69 -7.99
C PHE A 398 -34.87 -19.83 -7.18
N THR A 399 -36.16 -20.07 -7.38
CA THR A 399 -37.24 -19.27 -6.77
C THR A 399 -37.66 -19.83 -5.41
N ALA A 400 -38.31 -19.00 -4.59
CA ALA A 400 -38.89 -19.45 -3.32
C ALA A 400 -39.87 -20.63 -3.49
N GLU A 401 -40.65 -20.64 -4.59
CA GLU A 401 -41.58 -21.73 -4.90
C GLU A 401 -40.84 -23.05 -5.15
N GLN A 402 -39.70 -23.01 -5.85
CA GLN A 402 -38.89 -24.20 -6.11
C GLN A 402 -38.30 -24.78 -4.81
N VAL A 403 -37.89 -23.92 -3.86
CA VAL A 403 -37.45 -24.34 -2.53
C VAL A 403 -38.59 -24.99 -1.74
N GLN A 404 -39.76 -24.35 -1.75
CA GLN A 404 -40.94 -24.80 -0.99
C GLN A 404 -41.62 -26.04 -1.59
N SER A 405 -41.40 -26.34 -2.88
CA SER A 405 -42.01 -27.48 -3.56
C SER A 405 -41.56 -28.85 -3.04
N GLY A 406 -40.49 -28.91 -2.23
CA GLY A 406 -39.89 -30.17 -1.75
C GLY A 406 -39.18 -31.00 -2.83
N ARG A 407 -39.15 -30.52 -4.09
CA ARG A 407 -38.51 -31.18 -5.24
C ARG A 407 -37.09 -30.69 -5.52
N LEU A 408 -36.54 -29.83 -4.68
CA LEU A 408 -35.21 -29.23 -4.89
C LEU A 408 -34.12 -30.30 -5.08
N ARG A 409 -34.22 -31.41 -4.36
CA ARG A 409 -33.30 -32.56 -4.50
C ARG A 409 -33.33 -33.19 -5.88
N GLU A 410 -34.52 -33.36 -6.45
CA GLU A 410 -34.72 -33.97 -7.77
C GLU A 410 -34.20 -33.03 -8.86
N ILE A 411 -34.55 -31.74 -8.77
CA ILE A 411 -34.10 -30.69 -9.69
C ILE A 411 -32.57 -30.61 -9.72
N LEU A 412 -31.93 -30.55 -8.55
CA LEU A 412 -30.47 -30.49 -8.46
C LEU A 412 -29.80 -31.78 -8.95
N LEU A 413 -30.43 -32.94 -8.84
CA LEU A 413 -29.89 -34.20 -9.34
C LEU A 413 -29.95 -34.28 -10.86
N GLU A 414 -31.08 -33.92 -11.47
CA GLU A 414 -31.25 -33.90 -12.92
C GLU A 414 -30.24 -32.96 -13.58
N ASP A 415 -30.04 -31.77 -13.03
CA ASP A 415 -29.09 -30.81 -13.59
C ASP A 415 -27.63 -31.15 -13.27
N TRP A 416 -27.38 -31.84 -12.16
CA TRP A 416 -26.06 -32.40 -11.85
C TRP A 416 -25.63 -33.48 -12.87
N GLU A 417 -26.55 -34.37 -13.26
CA GLU A 417 -26.28 -35.39 -14.28
C GLU A 417 -25.99 -34.77 -15.65
N LYS A 418 -26.74 -33.72 -16.04
CA LYS A 418 -26.47 -32.95 -17.27
C LYS A 418 -25.11 -32.24 -17.23
N ALA A 419 -24.75 -31.62 -16.12
CA ALA A 419 -23.50 -30.87 -15.96
C ALA A 419 -22.25 -31.76 -15.95
N LEU A 420 -22.35 -32.97 -15.40
CA LEU A 420 -21.30 -33.99 -15.42
C LEU A 420 -20.91 -34.43 -16.83
N HIS A 421 -21.85 -34.39 -17.78
CA HIS A 421 -21.57 -34.76 -19.17
C HIS A 421 -20.84 -33.67 -19.97
N ASN A 422 -20.81 -32.42 -19.49
CA ASN A 422 -20.36 -31.27 -20.28
C ASN A 422 -19.12 -30.52 -19.76
N SER A 423 -18.58 -30.80 -18.56
CA SER A 423 -17.58 -29.91 -17.94
C SER A 423 -16.19 -30.53 -17.69
N GLN A 424 -15.16 -29.93 -18.32
CA GLN A 424 -13.78 -29.97 -17.84
C GLN A 424 -13.52 -28.72 -16.98
N GLY A 425 -13.54 -28.88 -15.65
CA GLY A 425 -13.14 -27.84 -14.68
C GLY A 425 -14.28 -26.95 -14.18
N GLY A 426 -14.72 -27.19 -12.94
CA GLY A 426 -15.79 -26.45 -12.26
C GLY A 426 -17.19 -26.90 -12.66
N LEU A 427 -17.98 -27.39 -11.71
CA LEU A 427 -19.36 -27.84 -11.97
C LEU A 427 -20.32 -26.67 -11.70
N TYR A 428 -20.78 -26.02 -12.77
CA TYR A 428 -21.86 -25.03 -12.73
C TYR A 428 -23.20 -25.76 -12.93
N ILE A 429 -24.12 -25.62 -11.99
CA ILE A 429 -25.50 -26.10 -12.12
C ILE A 429 -26.39 -24.85 -12.19
N GLY A 430 -26.65 -24.38 -13.40
CA GLY A 430 -27.66 -23.36 -13.63
C GLY A 430 -29.03 -24.02 -13.60
N VAL A 431 -29.83 -23.72 -12.58
CA VAL A 431 -31.26 -24.05 -12.58
C VAL A 431 -31.96 -22.85 -13.19
N SER A 432 -32.02 -22.79 -14.52
CA SER A 432 -32.78 -21.76 -15.22
C SER A 432 -33.94 -22.39 -15.98
N ASP A 433 -35.15 -22.21 -15.45
CA ASP A 433 -36.32 -22.02 -16.32
C ASP A 433 -36.30 -20.55 -16.74
N LEU A 434 -35.54 -20.25 -17.79
CA LEU A 434 -35.71 -19.08 -18.64
C LEU A 434 -34.88 -19.32 -19.91
N ALA A 435 -35.59 -19.71 -20.97
CA ALA A 435 -35.10 -19.55 -22.31
C ALA A 435 -34.65 -18.10 -22.52
N ILE A 436 -33.61 -17.93 -23.34
CA ILE A 436 -32.89 -16.70 -23.71
C ILE A 436 -31.63 -16.50 -22.85
N LEU A 437 -30.53 -17.16 -23.26
CA LEU A 437 -29.19 -16.56 -23.38
C LEU A 437 -28.18 -17.49 -24.11
N GLU A 438 -28.64 -18.24 -25.11
CA GLU A 438 -27.75 -18.85 -26.12
C GLU A 438 -28.07 -18.28 -27.51
N GLN A 439 -27.64 -17.05 -27.77
CA GLN A 439 -27.41 -16.64 -29.16
C GLN A 439 -26.45 -15.47 -29.42
N ASN A 440 -25.66 -15.00 -28.44
CA ASN A 440 -24.63 -13.99 -28.70
C ASN A 440 -23.23 -14.44 -28.24
N GLY A 441 -22.85 -15.65 -28.64
CA GLY A 441 -21.46 -15.97 -28.89
C GLY A 441 -21.18 -15.77 -30.38
N THR A 442 -20.14 -15.02 -30.72
CA THR A 442 -19.51 -14.89 -32.05
C THR A 442 -20.07 -13.83 -33.03
N ALA A 443 -19.90 -12.55 -32.69
CA ALA A 443 -19.49 -11.54 -33.67
C ALA A 443 -18.87 -10.33 -32.95
N GLN A 444 -17.74 -9.84 -33.48
CA GLN A 444 -16.98 -8.64 -33.08
C GLN A 444 -15.86 -8.82 -32.04
N LEU A 445 -14.75 -9.42 -32.49
CA LEU A 445 -13.41 -8.86 -32.27
C LEU A 445 -12.58 -9.11 -33.55
N SER A 446 -12.56 -8.09 -34.41
CA SER A 446 -11.51 -7.81 -35.40
C SER A 446 -11.00 -6.41 -35.13
#